data_AF-A0A6G3YWI7-F1
#
_entry.id   AF-A0A6G3YWI7-F1
#
_cell.length_a   1.000
_cell.length_b   1.000
_cell.length_c   1.000
_cell.angle_alpha   90.00
_cell.angle_beta   90.00
_cell.angle_gamma   90.00
#
_symmetry.space_group_name_H-M   'P 1'
#
loop_
_entity.id
_entity.type
_entity.pdbx_description
1 polymer ?
#
loop_
_entity_poly.entity_id
_entity_poly.type
_entity_poly.pdbx_seq_one_letter_code
_entity_poly.pdbx_strand_id
1 'polypeptide(L)'
;VYGDGQNIRDWLYVEDHCRAIETVLLKAIPGETYNIGGNNQVKNIDIVEQLCGLMDHLTESLPVRPARDLITFVKDRPGHDRRYAMDITHIEQKLGWRPQYDFEAGLKRTVEWYLTHRDWWQPLLSDEYRGYYETLYGNPT
;
A
#
# COMPACT_ATOMS: atom_id res chain seq x y z
N VAL A 1 -13.12 4.97 -1.13
CA VAL A 1 -12.56 4.14 -2.22
C VAL A 1 -12.91 4.77 -3.55
N TYR A 2 -11.95 5.04 -4.42
CA TYR A 2 -12.21 5.66 -5.72
C TYR A 2 -12.91 4.70 -6.70
N GLY A 3 -13.92 5.21 -7.41
CA GLY A 3 -14.65 4.45 -8.42
C GLY A 3 -15.35 3.23 -7.82
N ASP A 4 -15.17 2.08 -8.43
CA ASP A 4 -15.66 0.78 -7.94
C ASP A 4 -14.63 0.04 -7.06
N GLY A 5 -13.45 0.65 -6.82
CA GLY A 5 -12.36 0.05 -6.06
C GLY A 5 -11.68 -1.16 -6.72
N GLN A 6 -12.04 -1.51 -7.96
CA GLN A 6 -11.53 -2.70 -8.64
C GLN A 6 -10.18 -2.44 -9.35
N ASN A 7 -9.59 -1.25 -9.22
CA ASN A 7 -8.25 -0.97 -9.76
C ASN A 7 -7.21 -1.87 -9.07
N ILE A 8 -6.29 -2.41 -9.86
CA ILE A 8 -5.26 -3.36 -9.42
C ILE A 8 -3.92 -2.66 -9.30
N ARG A 9 -3.19 -2.93 -8.21
CA ARG A 9 -1.82 -2.48 -7.99
C ARG A 9 -0.95 -3.67 -7.61
N ASP A 10 0.33 -3.59 -7.95
CA ASP A 10 1.35 -4.53 -7.53
C ASP A 10 2.02 -4.00 -6.27
N TRP A 11 1.83 -4.71 -5.15
CA TRP A 11 2.28 -4.24 -3.83
C TRP A 11 3.59 -4.88 -3.41
N LEU A 12 4.57 -4.04 -3.11
CA LEU A 12 5.88 -4.44 -2.60
C LEU A 12 6.08 -3.87 -1.20
N TYR A 13 6.45 -4.72 -0.24
CA TYR A 13 6.77 -4.26 1.11
C TYR A 13 8.04 -3.40 1.09
N VAL A 14 8.06 -2.31 1.87
CA VAL A 14 9.12 -1.29 1.76
C VAL A 14 10.53 -1.84 2.03
N GLU A 15 10.68 -2.76 2.98
CA GLU A 15 11.97 -3.40 3.25
C GLU A 15 12.45 -4.24 2.06
N ASP A 16 11.54 -4.91 1.34
CA ASP A 16 11.91 -5.65 0.13
C ASP A 16 12.42 -4.71 -0.96
N HIS A 17 11.80 -3.54 -1.12
CA HIS A 17 12.28 -2.53 -2.04
C HIS A 17 13.68 -2.01 -1.63
N CYS A 18 13.92 -1.76 -0.35
CA CYS A 18 15.26 -1.36 0.14
C CYS A 18 16.31 -2.43 -0.17
N ARG A 19 16.01 -3.72 0.06
CA ARG A 19 16.91 -4.84 -0.28
C ARG A 19 17.14 -4.95 -1.79
N ALA A 20 16.13 -4.62 -2.61
CA ALA A 20 16.27 -4.57 -4.06
C ALA A 20 17.23 -3.46 -4.49
N ILE A 21 17.07 -2.26 -3.94
CA ILE A 21 17.94 -1.11 -4.21
C ILE A 21 19.38 -1.43 -3.81
N GLU A 22 19.60 -1.99 -2.62
CA GLU A 22 20.92 -2.44 -2.18
C GLU A 22 21.50 -3.50 -3.13
N THR A 23 20.69 -4.47 -3.55
CA THR A 23 21.13 -5.50 -4.50
C THR A 23 21.55 -4.90 -5.84
N VAL A 24 20.77 -3.96 -6.37
CA VAL A 24 21.10 -3.23 -7.61
C VAL A 24 22.38 -2.44 -7.42
N LEU A 25 22.50 -1.67 -6.34
CA LEU A 25 23.68 -0.86 -6.05
C LEU A 25 24.97 -1.69 -6.01
N LEU A 26 24.92 -2.89 -5.43
CA LEU A 26 26.11 -3.71 -5.21
C LEU A 26 26.45 -4.66 -6.37
N LYS A 27 25.46 -5.05 -7.18
CA LYS A 27 25.61 -6.19 -8.12
C LYS A 27 25.16 -5.90 -9.55
N ALA A 28 24.47 -4.78 -9.80
CA ALA A 28 23.91 -4.50 -11.13
C ALA A 28 25.00 -4.27 -12.19
N ILE A 29 24.63 -4.61 -13.43
CA ILE A 29 25.43 -4.29 -14.60
C ILE A 29 25.17 -2.83 -14.98
N PRO A 30 26.22 -1.97 -15.08
CA PRO A 30 26.05 -0.58 -15.48
C PRO A 30 25.33 -0.44 -16.83
N GLY A 31 24.33 0.46 -16.87
CA GLY A 31 23.52 0.71 -18.06
C GLY A 31 22.29 -0.19 -18.21
N GLU A 32 22.11 -1.20 -17.36
CA GLU A 32 20.87 -1.97 -17.32
C GLU A 32 19.77 -1.29 -16.50
N THR A 33 18.51 -1.63 -16.80
CA THR A 33 17.32 -1.22 -16.03
C THR A 33 16.68 -2.45 -15.42
N TYR A 34 16.34 -2.37 -14.13
CA TYR A 34 15.73 -3.46 -13.38
C TYR A 34 14.37 -3.05 -12.84
N ASN A 35 13.32 -3.73 -13.29
CA ASN A 35 12.01 -3.63 -12.66
C ASN A 35 12.05 -4.26 -11.28
N ILE A 36 11.49 -3.56 -10.29
CA ILE A 36 11.35 -4.02 -8.91
C ILE A 36 9.85 -4.02 -8.58
N GLY A 37 9.34 -5.10 -8.02
CA GLY A 37 7.91 -5.32 -7.77
C GLY A 37 7.68 -6.47 -6.81
N GLY A 38 6.47 -6.58 -6.28
CA GLY A 38 6.11 -7.60 -5.28
C GLY A 38 5.51 -8.86 -5.87
N ASN A 39 5.09 -8.83 -7.14
CA ASN A 39 4.26 -9.86 -7.75
C ASN A 39 2.93 -10.08 -6.98
N ASN A 40 2.45 -9.02 -6.32
CA ASN A 40 1.26 -9.04 -5.47
C ASN A 40 0.19 -8.14 -6.07
N GLN A 41 -0.50 -8.63 -7.09
CA GLN A 41 -1.55 -7.88 -7.78
C GLN A 41 -2.87 -7.97 -7.00
N VAL A 42 -3.23 -6.88 -6.33
CA VAL A 42 -4.42 -6.84 -5.46
C VAL A 42 -5.32 -5.69 -5.87
N LYS A 43 -6.64 -5.90 -5.86
CA LYS A 43 -7.61 -4.83 -6.10
C LYS A 43 -7.67 -3.90 -4.89
N ASN A 44 -7.86 -2.61 -5.11
CA ASN A 44 -7.92 -1.63 -4.02
C ASN A 44 -8.99 -1.96 -2.98
N ILE A 45 -10.17 -2.45 -3.41
CA ILE A 45 -11.25 -2.81 -2.47
C ILE A 45 -10.86 -3.99 -1.58
N ASP A 46 -10.23 -5.02 -2.13
CA ASP A 46 -9.80 -6.21 -1.36
C ASP A 46 -8.80 -5.83 -0.26
N ILE A 47 -7.95 -4.83 -0.51
CA ILE A 47 -6.99 -4.30 0.49
C ILE A 47 -7.71 -3.59 1.62
N VAL A 48 -8.70 -2.76 1.27
CA VAL A 48 -9.48 -2.02 2.26
C VAL A 48 -10.29 -2.98 3.13
N GLU A 49 -10.87 -4.02 2.55
CA GLU A 49 -11.58 -5.07 3.30
C GLU A 49 -10.64 -5.85 4.23
N GLN A 50 -9.46 -6.25 3.75
CA GLN A 50 -8.44 -6.91 4.58
C GLN A 50 -7.97 -5.99 5.71
N LEU A 51 -7.75 -4.70 5.44
CA LEU A 51 -7.40 -3.70 6.44
C LEU A 51 -8.51 -3.57 7.49
N CYS A 52 -9.77 -3.48 7.08
CA CYS A 52 -10.91 -3.44 8.01
C CYS A 52 -10.94 -4.68 8.92
N GLY A 53 -10.74 -5.88 8.35
CA GLY A 53 -10.66 -7.12 9.13
C GLY A 53 -9.50 -7.13 10.13
N LEU A 54 -8.31 -6.66 9.72
CA LEU A 54 -7.16 -6.50 10.61
C LEU A 54 -7.46 -5.51 11.74
N MET A 55 -8.10 -4.38 11.44
CA MET A 55 -8.47 -3.39 12.45
C MET A 55 -9.48 -3.95 13.46
N ASP A 56 -10.51 -4.65 12.98
CA ASP A 56 -11.52 -5.30 13.83
C ASP A 56 -10.87 -6.33 14.80
N HIS A 57 -9.82 -7.02 14.34
CA HIS A 57 -9.10 -8.03 15.12
C HIS A 57 -8.04 -7.45 16.07
N LEU A 58 -7.23 -6.49 15.61
CA LEU A 58 -6.05 -5.99 16.33
C LEU A 58 -6.35 -4.81 17.26
N THR A 59 -7.54 -4.22 17.18
CA THR A 59 -7.91 -3.08 18.02
C THR A 59 -9.15 -3.39 18.84
N GLU A 60 -9.15 -3.00 20.11
CA GLU A 60 -10.30 -3.20 21.00
C GLU A 60 -11.31 -2.05 20.89
N SER A 61 -10.83 -0.83 20.61
CA SER A 61 -11.65 0.37 20.51
C SER A 61 -11.64 0.91 19.08
N LEU A 62 -12.76 0.72 18.39
CA LEU A 62 -13.04 1.34 17.09
C LEU A 62 -14.30 2.19 17.19
N PRO A 63 -14.36 3.34 16.49
CA PRO A 63 -15.55 4.17 16.46
C PRO A 63 -16.73 3.48 15.75
N VAL A 64 -16.44 2.60 14.80
CA VAL A 64 -17.42 1.78 14.06
C VAL A 64 -16.89 0.34 14.00
N ARG A 65 -17.77 -0.62 14.31
CA ARG A 65 -17.48 -2.05 14.21
C ARG A 65 -18.72 -2.77 13.64
N PRO A 66 -18.59 -3.54 12.55
CA PRO A 66 -17.35 -3.86 11.83
C PRO A 66 -16.78 -2.66 11.07
N ALA A 67 -15.45 -2.54 11.02
CA ALA A 67 -14.76 -1.40 10.40
C ALA A 67 -15.11 -1.21 8.92
N ARG A 68 -15.54 -2.28 8.24
CA ARG A 68 -15.98 -2.24 6.84
C ARG A 68 -17.19 -1.32 6.61
N ASP A 69 -17.97 -1.02 7.64
CA ASP A 69 -19.12 -0.11 7.54
C ASP A 69 -18.69 1.35 7.31
N LEU A 70 -17.39 1.65 7.45
CA LEU A 70 -16.79 2.94 7.07
C LEU A 70 -16.48 3.06 5.57
N ILE A 71 -16.57 1.98 4.80
CA ILE A 71 -16.23 1.99 3.38
C ILE A 71 -17.24 2.84 2.61
N THR A 72 -16.75 3.96 2.06
CA THR A 72 -17.53 4.84 1.18
C THR A 72 -16.86 4.91 -0.19
N PHE A 73 -17.64 4.76 -1.26
CA PHE A 73 -17.15 4.97 -2.62
C PHE A 73 -17.25 6.45 -2.99
N VAL A 74 -16.21 6.97 -3.65
CA VAL A 74 -16.15 8.36 -4.13
C VAL A 74 -15.90 8.37 -5.63
N LYS A 75 -16.23 9.48 -6.29
CA LYS A 75 -16.00 9.68 -7.72
C LYS A 75 -14.57 9.29 -8.12
N ASP A 76 -14.43 8.54 -9.20
CA ASP A 76 -13.12 8.08 -9.67
C ASP A 76 -12.23 9.23 -10.16
N ARG A 77 -10.92 9.00 -10.20
CA ARG A 77 -9.94 10.00 -10.68
C ARG A 77 -9.95 10.05 -12.21
N PRO A 78 -9.91 11.24 -12.82
CA PRO A 78 -9.69 11.35 -14.27
C PRO A 78 -8.38 10.64 -14.67
N GLY A 79 -8.45 9.76 -15.66
CA GLY A 79 -7.29 9.00 -16.14
C GLY A 79 -6.76 7.94 -15.15
N HIS A 80 -7.59 7.44 -14.23
CA HIS A 80 -7.14 6.47 -13.24
C HIS A 80 -6.78 5.13 -13.90
N ASP A 81 -5.47 4.85 -14.03
CA ASP A 81 -5.01 3.59 -14.59
C ASP A 81 -5.56 2.39 -13.84
N ARG A 82 -6.10 1.46 -14.63
CA ARG A 82 -6.88 0.34 -14.10
C ARG A 82 -6.03 -0.72 -13.44
N ARG A 83 -4.85 -0.99 -13.98
CA ARG A 83 -3.98 -2.08 -13.51
C ARG A 83 -2.51 -1.74 -13.71
N TYR A 84 -1.74 -1.89 -12.64
CA TYR A 84 -0.28 -2.01 -12.71
C TYR A 84 0.12 -3.41 -12.29
N ALA A 85 1.06 -3.99 -13.04
CA ALA A 85 1.64 -5.30 -12.79
C ALA A 85 3.07 -5.27 -13.30
N MET A 86 4.04 -5.61 -12.45
CA MET A 86 5.45 -5.55 -12.80
C MET A 86 5.95 -6.93 -13.23
N ASP A 87 6.67 -6.99 -14.35
CA ASP A 87 7.51 -8.14 -14.67
C ASP A 87 8.90 -7.92 -14.04
N ILE A 88 9.21 -8.74 -13.03
CA ILE A 88 10.47 -8.70 -12.27
C ILE A 88 11.46 -9.80 -12.69
N THR A 89 11.17 -10.55 -13.76
CA THR A 89 11.99 -11.69 -14.20
C THR A 89 13.47 -11.31 -14.41
N HIS A 90 13.73 -10.10 -14.92
CA HIS A 90 15.09 -9.62 -15.18
C HIS A 90 15.94 -9.50 -13.91
N ILE A 91 15.42 -8.87 -12.84
CA ILE A 91 16.16 -8.72 -11.59
C ILE A 91 16.33 -10.07 -10.87
N GLU A 92 15.33 -10.95 -10.96
CA GLU A 92 15.39 -12.30 -10.41
C GLU A 92 16.50 -13.12 -11.06
N GLN A 93 16.57 -13.12 -12.40
CA GLN A 93 17.55 -13.90 -13.15
C GLN A 93 18.96 -13.34 -13.07
N LYS A 94 19.11 -12.00 -13.14
CA LYS A 94 20.42 -11.37 -13.18
C LYS A 94 21.05 -11.19 -11.80
N LEU A 95 20.25 -10.82 -10.81
CA LEU A 95 20.75 -10.44 -9.48
C LEU A 95 20.33 -11.41 -8.38
N GLY A 96 19.49 -12.40 -8.68
CA GLY A 96 19.00 -13.38 -7.70
C GLY A 96 18.08 -12.77 -6.64
N TRP A 97 17.57 -11.55 -6.85
CA TRP A 97 16.71 -10.88 -5.90
C TRP A 97 15.26 -11.35 -6.05
N ARG A 98 14.57 -11.56 -4.92
CA ARG A 98 13.13 -11.83 -4.83
C ARG A 98 12.55 -11.13 -3.59
N PRO A 99 11.28 -10.68 -3.61
CA PRO A 99 10.60 -10.22 -2.41
C PRO A 99 10.54 -11.36 -1.38
N GLN A 100 10.60 -11.01 -0.10
CA GLN A 100 10.56 -11.96 1.01
C GLN A 100 9.21 -11.98 1.73
N TYR A 101 8.45 -10.89 1.63
CA TYR A 101 7.16 -10.78 2.30
C TYR A 101 6.03 -11.06 1.30
N ASP A 102 5.13 -11.95 1.68
CA ASP A 102 3.81 -12.01 1.05
C ASP A 102 2.99 -10.77 1.41
N PHE A 103 1.94 -10.50 0.63
CA PHE A 103 1.12 -9.32 0.80
C PHE A 103 0.43 -9.26 2.17
N GLU A 104 -0.16 -10.37 2.62
CA GLU A 104 -0.97 -10.43 3.85
C GLU A 104 -0.11 -10.18 5.09
N ALA A 105 1.06 -10.81 5.17
CA ALA A 105 2.03 -10.60 6.24
C ALA A 105 2.57 -9.16 6.21
N GLY A 106 2.89 -8.62 5.03
CA GLY A 106 3.30 -7.23 4.86
C GLY A 106 2.26 -6.23 5.34
N LEU A 107 0.98 -6.45 4.98
CA LEU A 107 -0.14 -5.61 5.41
C LEU A 107 -0.34 -5.68 6.92
N LYS A 108 -0.35 -6.88 7.51
CA LYS A 108 -0.46 -7.08 8.96
C LYS A 108 0.64 -6.35 9.72
N ARG A 109 1.90 -6.51 9.30
CA ARG A 109 3.05 -5.81 9.90
C ARG A 109 2.93 -4.30 9.79
N THR A 110 2.44 -3.81 8.66
CA THR A 110 2.19 -2.39 8.45
C THR A 110 1.14 -1.88 9.44
N VAL A 111 0.00 -2.57 9.59
CA VAL A 111 -1.04 -2.18 10.55
C VAL A 111 -0.50 -2.18 11.98
N GLU A 112 0.20 -3.25 12.39
CA GLU A 112 0.82 -3.34 13.72
C GLU A 112 1.82 -2.19 13.96
N TRP A 113 2.61 -1.82 12.95
CA TRP A 113 3.54 -0.71 13.04
C TRP A 113 2.82 0.62 13.29
N TYR A 114 1.76 0.94 12.54
CA TYR A 114 0.97 2.16 12.76
C TYR A 114 0.28 2.18 14.13
N LEU A 115 -0.20 1.03 14.62
CA LEU A 115 -0.84 0.95 15.94
C LEU A 115 0.13 1.22 17.09
N THR A 116 1.40 0.84 16.92
CA THR A 116 2.45 0.88 17.95
C THR A 116 3.36 2.11 17.88
N HIS A 117 3.39 2.84 16.75
CA HIS A 117 4.26 4.00 16.52
C HIS A 117 3.44 5.29 16.37
N ARG A 118 2.51 5.54 17.30
CA ARG A 118 1.61 6.71 17.22
C ARG A 118 2.35 8.03 17.34
N ASP A 119 3.34 8.09 18.22
CA ASP A 119 4.23 9.21 18.40
C ASP A 119 4.96 9.62 17.11
N TRP A 120 5.21 8.67 16.20
CA TRP A 120 5.81 8.94 14.91
C TRP A 120 4.84 9.63 13.93
N TRP A 121 3.63 9.09 13.74
CA TRP A 121 2.71 9.62 12.72
C TRP A 121 1.76 10.72 13.21
N GLN A 122 1.43 10.77 14.51
CA GLN A 122 0.48 11.76 15.03
C GLN A 122 0.90 13.21 14.76
N PRO A 123 2.19 13.60 14.91
CA PRO A 123 2.64 14.96 14.58
C PRO A 123 2.51 15.30 13.10
N LEU A 124 2.43 14.31 12.21
CA LEU A 124 2.25 14.52 10.77
C LEU A 124 0.82 14.92 10.40
N LEU A 125 -0.15 14.70 11.30
CA LEU A 125 -1.56 15.09 11.12
C LEU A 125 -1.79 16.56 11.49
N SER A 126 -1.00 17.46 10.91
CA SER A 126 -1.10 18.91 11.09
C SER A 126 -2.43 19.47 10.60
N ASP A 127 -2.79 20.69 11.01
CA ASP A 127 -4.00 21.35 10.53
C ASP A 127 -3.96 21.59 9.02
N GLU A 128 -2.77 21.82 8.45
CA GLU A 128 -2.57 21.89 7.00
C GLU A 128 -2.91 20.57 6.31
N TYR A 129 -2.44 19.45 6.86
CA TYR A 129 -2.78 18.11 6.36
C TYR A 129 -4.29 17.87 6.41
N ARG A 130 -4.95 18.26 7.51
CA ARG A 130 -6.41 18.14 7.63
C ARG A 130 -7.16 19.00 6.62
N GLY A 131 -6.77 20.27 6.45
CA GLY A 131 -7.38 21.18 5.47
C GLY A 131 -7.23 20.71 4.03
N TYR A 132 -6.09 20.10 3.69
CA TYR A 132 -5.91 19.45 2.39
C TYR A 132 -6.91 18.29 2.16
N TYR A 133 -7.12 17.44 3.18
CA TYR A 133 -8.10 16.36 3.10
C TYR A 133 -9.55 16.86 2.99
N GLU A 134 -9.92 17.91 3.72
CA GLU A 134 -11.24 18.54 3.60
C GLU A 134 -11.48 19.11 2.20
N THR A 135 -10.45 19.70 1.57
CA THR A 135 -10.56 20.22 0.19
C THR A 135 -10.84 19.10 -0.81
N LEU A 136 -10.22 17.93 -0.62
CA LEU A 136 -10.37 16.80 -1.54
C LEU A 136 -11.62 15.95 -1.30
N TYR A 137 -12.04 15.81 -0.05
CA TYR A 137 -13.05 14.83 0.35
C TYR A 137 -14.20 15.40 1.19
N GLY A 138 -14.16 16.67 1.59
CA GLY A 138 -15.15 17.30 2.47
C GLY A 138 -16.53 17.50 1.84
N ASN A 139 -16.62 17.45 0.51
CA ASN A 139 -17.87 17.43 -0.24
C ASN A 139 -17.93 16.19 -1.15
N PRO A 140 -18.21 14.99 -0.60
CA PRO A 140 -18.39 13.81 -1.41
C PRO A 140 -19.75 13.92 -2.13
N THR A 141 -19.78 14.55 -3.30
CA THR A 141 -20.90 14.48 -4.24
C THR A 141 -20.93 13.14 -4.94
#